data_AF-A0A7S1Q053-F1
#
_entry.id   AF-A0A7S1Q053-F1
#
_cell.length_a   1.000
_cell.length_b   1.000
_cell.length_c   1.000
_cell.angle_alpha   90.00
_cell.angle_beta   90.00
_cell.angle_gamma   90.00
#
_symmetry.space_group_name_H-M   'P 1'
#
loop_
_entity.id
_entity.type
_entity.pdbx_description
1 polymer ?
#
loop_
_entity_poly.entity_id
_entity_poly.type
_entity_poly.pdbx_seq_one_letter_code
_entity_poly.pdbx_strand_id
1 'polypeptide(L)'
;EMMPSFWGLDPSEQHSVRFTQCNLCFNHGWFVQAEAPPGAIFTKFRQCLIRDHMSKIGSRDVALYFVHWLTDLAGAEPTPLGGCEKFVLKFPLPVLNSFLRSFEFVEKIVDHTETEVMEEYLKVRWVEHIPSPGPVPTGDSAVARMRLLCMAQMNAPLVLKDFEALSEEDRLVLSVEMSLTGCVGQSFS
;
A
#
# COMPACT_ATOMS: atom_id res chain seq x y z
N GLU A 1 23.14 19.88 11.51
CA GLU A 1 23.94 18.99 10.64
C GLU A 1 23.23 17.66 10.48
N MET A 2 23.12 17.12 9.26
CA MET A 2 22.71 15.72 9.06
C MET A 2 23.78 14.79 9.65
N MET A 3 23.36 13.66 10.22
CA MET A 3 24.18 12.76 11.06
C MET A 3 25.54 12.39 10.41
N PRO A 4 26.67 12.37 11.16
CA PRO A 4 27.98 11.98 10.62
C PRO A 4 28.01 10.61 9.95
N SER A 5 27.16 9.68 10.39
CA SER A 5 26.98 8.36 9.77
C SER A 5 26.47 8.43 8.33
N PHE A 6 25.65 9.42 7.99
CA PHE A 6 25.15 9.62 6.63
C PHE A 6 26.28 9.98 5.65
N TRP A 7 27.18 10.87 6.07
CA TRP A 7 28.32 11.30 5.23
C TRP A 7 29.40 10.22 5.08
N GLY A 8 29.38 9.19 5.91
CA GLY A 8 30.25 8.02 5.77
C GLY A 8 29.76 6.99 4.74
N LEU A 9 28.51 7.09 4.28
CA LEU A 9 27.95 6.24 3.23
C LEU A 9 28.50 6.62 1.86
N ASP A 10 28.53 5.67 0.93
CA ASP A 10 28.86 5.99 -0.46
C ASP A 10 27.76 6.88 -1.10
N PRO A 11 28.04 7.60 -2.21
CA PRO A 11 27.05 8.49 -2.82
C PRO A 11 25.75 7.78 -3.25
N SER A 12 25.80 6.49 -3.60
CA SER A 12 24.61 5.72 -3.99
C SER A 12 23.74 5.38 -2.78
N GLU A 13 24.35 5.01 -1.66
CA GLU A 13 23.67 4.76 -0.39
C GLU A 13 23.10 6.05 0.22
N GLN A 14 23.85 7.16 0.15
CA GLN A 14 23.38 8.49 0.53
C GLN A 14 22.13 8.89 -0.25
N HIS A 15 22.12 8.60 -1.55
CA HIS A 15 20.98 8.85 -2.41
C HIS A 15 19.76 8.03 -1.97
N SER A 16 19.93 6.72 -1.77
CA SER A 16 18.82 5.86 -1.34
C SER A 16 18.29 6.24 0.05
N VAL A 17 19.13 6.70 0.98
CA VAL A 17 18.67 7.21 2.29
C VAL A 17 17.89 8.52 2.13
N ARG A 18 18.35 9.48 1.32
CA ARG A 18 17.59 10.73 1.07
C ARG A 18 16.25 10.45 0.38
N PHE A 19 16.24 9.53 -0.56
CA PHE A 19 15.03 9.06 -1.23
C PHE A 19 14.04 8.50 -0.20
N THR A 20 14.46 7.48 0.57
CA THR A 20 13.59 6.76 1.52
C THR A 20 13.11 7.59 2.71
N GLN A 21 13.93 8.52 3.23
CA GLN A 21 13.66 9.24 4.48
C GLN A 21 12.99 10.61 4.29
N CYS A 22 13.15 11.25 3.13
CA CYS A 22 12.80 12.66 3.00
C CYS A 22 11.75 12.96 1.93
N ASN A 23 11.58 12.11 0.92
CA ASN A 23 10.84 12.49 -0.29
C ASN A 23 9.62 11.61 -0.62
N LEU A 24 9.51 10.42 -0.06
CA LEU A 24 8.57 9.40 -0.56
C LEU A 24 7.08 9.77 -0.39
N CYS A 25 6.71 10.49 0.67
CA CYS A 25 5.31 10.80 1.03
C CYS A 25 4.35 9.60 0.88
N PHE A 26 4.86 8.37 1.06
CA PHE A 26 4.12 7.14 0.83
C PHE A 26 3.64 6.58 2.17
N ASN A 27 2.32 6.50 2.33
CA ASN A 27 1.71 5.84 3.48
C ASN A 27 1.34 4.41 3.11
N HIS A 28 2.14 3.45 3.60
CA HIS A 28 1.93 2.04 3.32
C HIS A 28 0.60 1.51 3.90
N GLY A 29 0.12 2.08 5.01
CA GLY A 29 -1.15 1.68 5.61
C GLY A 29 -2.33 1.94 4.69
N TRP A 30 -2.35 3.10 4.03
CA TRP A 30 -3.38 3.44 3.05
C TRP A 30 -3.44 2.47 1.87
N PHE A 31 -2.29 1.94 1.44
CA PHE A 31 -2.25 0.90 0.42
C PHE A 31 -2.78 -0.43 0.95
N VAL A 32 -2.29 -0.88 2.11
CA VAL A 32 -2.69 -2.17 2.70
C VAL A 32 -4.20 -2.23 2.95
N GLN A 33 -4.79 -1.14 3.43
CA GLN A 33 -6.22 -1.02 3.69
C GLN A 33 -7.03 -0.65 2.44
N ALA A 34 -6.35 -0.32 1.34
CA ALA A 34 -6.95 0.23 0.11
C ALA A 34 -7.84 1.45 0.37
N GLU A 35 -7.53 2.27 1.39
CA GLU A 35 -8.34 3.40 1.86
C GLU A 35 -8.25 4.61 0.93
N ALA A 36 -7.06 4.87 0.40
CA ALA A 36 -6.81 5.98 -0.49
C ALA A 36 -6.85 5.54 -1.97
N PRO A 37 -7.17 6.45 -2.89
CA PRO A 37 -7.08 6.16 -4.32
C PRO A 37 -5.62 5.95 -4.76
N PRO A 38 -5.36 5.17 -5.83
CA PRO A 38 -4.02 4.86 -6.32
C PRO A 38 -3.10 6.07 -6.46
N GLY A 39 -3.60 7.20 -6.96
CA GLY A 39 -2.80 8.41 -7.17
C GLY A 39 -2.34 9.06 -5.86
N ALA A 40 -3.18 9.04 -4.83
CA ALA A 40 -2.80 9.55 -3.51
C ALA A 40 -1.73 8.67 -2.83
N ILE A 41 -1.74 7.38 -3.14
CA ILE A 41 -0.78 6.40 -2.63
C ILE A 41 0.54 6.50 -3.41
N PHE A 42 0.47 6.35 -4.73
CA PHE A 42 1.63 6.01 -5.54
C PHE A 42 2.18 7.16 -6.38
N THR A 43 1.44 8.22 -6.70
CA THR A 43 1.95 9.23 -7.66
C THR A 43 3.19 9.94 -7.13
N LYS A 44 3.25 10.29 -5.83
CA LYS A 44 4.47 10.88 -5.25
C LYS A 44 5.59 9.87 -5.11
N PHE A 45 5.28 8.64 -4.72
CA PHE A 45 6.23 7.52 -4.70
C PHE A 45 6.88 7.33 -6.07
N ARG A 46 6.05 7.17 -7.11
CA ARG A 46 6.44 7.05 -8.52
C ARG A 46 7.18 8.28 -9.03
N GLN A 47 6.73 9.49 -8.71
CA GLN A 47 7.46 10.72 -9.07
C GLN A 47 8.85 10.73 -8.45
N CYS A 48 9.03 10.31 -7.19
CA CYS A 48 10.36 10.22 -6.60
C CYS A 48 11.21 9.15 -7.29
N LEU A 49 10.59 8.06 -7.76
CA LEU A 49 11.26 7.03 -8.57
C LEU A 49 11.65 7.53 -9.97
N ILE A 50 10.90 8.48 -10.55
CA ILE A 50 11.09 8.96 -11.93
C ILE A 50 11.91 10.26 -12.01
N ARG A 51 11.72 11.18 -11.06
CA ARG A 51 12.14 12.59 -11.14
C ARG A 51 13.64 12.80 -11.12
N ASP A 52 14.42 11.83 -10.66
CA ASP A 52 15.86 12.03 -10.56
C ASP A 52 16.65 11.68 -11.84
N HIS A 53 16.05 11.09 -12.89
CA HIS A 53 16.59 10.91 -14.27
C HIS A 53 18.11 10.59 -14.45
N MET A 54 18.81 10.22 -13.39
CA MET A 54 20.27 10.08 -13.32
C MET A 54 20.70 8.64 -13.10
N SER A 55 19.74 7.76 -12.80
CA SER A 55 19.93 6.31 -12.70
C SER A 55 18.59 5.58 -12.87
N LYS A 56 18.62 4.41 -13.51
CA LYS A 56 17.49 3.48 -13.52
C LYS A 56 17.28 2.98 -12.09
N ILE A 57 16.22 3.45 -11.43
CA ILE A 57 15.81 2.87 -10.16
C ILE A 57 15.28 1.46 -10.42
N GLY A 58 15.74 0.50 -9.63
CA GLY A 58 15.34 -0.90 -9.74
C GLY A 58 14.57 -1.37 -8.51
N SER A 59 14.08 -2.61 -8.54
CA SER A 59 13.39 -3.25 -7.41
C SER A 59 14.19 -3.18 -6.10
N ARG A 60 15.53 -3.09 -6.18
CA ARG A 60 16.42 -2.95 -5.02
C ARG A 60 16.17 -1.66 -4.22
N ASP A 61 15.87 -0.55 -4.88
CA ASP A 61 15.64 0.73 -4.19
C ASP A 61 14.30 0.72 -3.46
N VAL A 62 13.28 0.09 -4.05
CA VAL A 62 11.98 -0.15 -3.41
C VAL A 62 12.13 -1.11 -2.23
N ALA A 63 12.96 -2.15 -2.36
CA ALA A 63 13.26 -3.06 -1.26
C ALA A 63 13.97 -2.36 -0.08
N LEU A 64 14.87 -1.41 -0.35
CA LEU A 64 15.52 -0.63 0.70
C LEU A 64 14.50 0.22 1.49
N TYR A 65 13.48 0.76 0.83
CA TYR A 65 12.38 1.43 1.51
C TYR A 65 11.67 0.50 2.51
N PHE A 66 11.44 -0.76 2.15
CA PHE A 66 10.76 -1.69 3.07
C PHE A 66 11.62 -2.09 4.26
N VAL A 67 12.91 -2.33 4.05
CA VAL A 67 13.85 -2.56 5.15
C VAL A 67 13.83 -1.37 6.09
N HIS A 68 13.87 -0.15 5.53
CA HIS A 68 13.75 1.07 6.31
C HIS A 68 12.42 1.12 7.10
N TRP A 69 11.28 0.97 6.44
CA TRP A 69 9.96 1.04 7.07
C TRP A 69 9.82 0.04 8.23
N LEU A 70 10.35 -1.18 8.06
CA LEU A 70 10.35 -2.19 9.11
C LEU A 70 11.24 -1.76 10.30
N THR A 71 12.42 -1.21 10.02
CA THR A 71 13.32 -0.71 11.09
C THR A 71 12.76 0.51 11.82
N ASP A 72 12.06 1.41 11.13
CA ASP A 72 11.44 2.58 11.73
C ASP A 72 10.29 2.17 12.68
N LEU A 73 9.44 1.24 12.24
CA LEU A 73 8.38 0.68 13.08
C LEU A 73 8.93 -0.10 14.29
N ALA A 74 10.06 -0.81 14.14
CA ALA A 74 10.76 -1.46 15.24
C ALA A 74 11.34 -0.43 16.24
N GLY A 75 11.81 0.72 15.75
CA GLY A 75 12.36 1.80 16.57
C GLY A 75 11.31 2.74 17.19
N ALA A 76 10.05 2.65 16.76
CA ALA A 76 9.00 3.60 17.11
C ALA A 76 8.56 3.56 18.58
N GLU A 77 8.85 2.49 19.32
CA GLU A 77 8.53 2.39 20.75
C GLU A 77 9.78 2.22 21.61
N PRO A 78 9.88 2.93 22.75
CA PRO A 78 10.95 2.73 23.71
C PRO A 78 10.73 1.44 24.54
N THR A 79 11.72 1.11 25.38
CA THR A 79 11.66 0.04 26.38
C THR A 79 10.34 0.04 27.19
N PRO A 80 9.72 -1.12 27.49
CA PRO A 80 10.26 -2.48 27.33
C PRO A 80 10.19 -3.04 25.91
N LEU A 81 9.35 -2.48 25.03
CA LEU A 81 9.09 -3.02 23.69
C LEU A 81 10.05 -2.44 22.64
N GLY A 82 11.34 -2.46 22.97
CA GLY A 82 12.37 -1.94 22.08
C GLY A 82 12.59 -2.86 20.88
N GLY A 83 12.73 -2.27 19.70
CA GLY A 83 13.05 -3.03 18.48
C GLY A 83 11.87 -3.88 17.99
N CYS A 84 12.18 -5.06 17.46
CA CYS A 84 11.18 -5.88 16.75
C CYS A 84 10.14 -6.54 17.67
N GLU A 85 10.27 -6.45 19.00
CA GLU A 85 9.31 -7.07 19.95
C GLU A 85 7.88 -6.58 19.73
N LYS A 86 7.71 -5.31 19.31
CA LYS A 86 6.41 -4.73 18.94
C LYS A 86 5.67 -5.55 17.88
N PHE A 87 6.38 -6.09 16.89
CA PHE A 87 5.77 -6.88 15.82
C PHE A 87 5.17 -8.19 16.31
N VAL A 88 5.73 -8.75 17.39
CA VAL A 88 5.28 -10.02 17.97
C VAL A 88 4.23 -9.80 19.04
N LEU A 89 4.37 -8.74 19.85
CA LEU A 89 3.57 -8.54 21.05
C LEU A 89 2.36 -7.62 20.86
N LYS A 90 2.41 -6.68 19.92
CA LYS A 90 1.35 -5.66 19.73
C LYS A 90 0.72 -5.66 18.35
N PHE A 91 1.48 -6.04 17.33
CA PHE A 91 0.98 -5.98 15.96
C PHE A 91 0.09 -7.20 15.70
N PRO A 92 -1.20 -7.03 15.34
CA PRO A 92 -2.02 -8.17 14.98
C PRO A 92 -1.38 -8.88 13.79
N LEU A 93 -1.11 -10.18 13.94
CA LEU A 93 -0.44 -10.98 12.90
C LEU A 93 -1.08 -10.84 11.50
N PRO A 94 -2.42 -10.81 11.34
CA PRO A 94 -3.03 -10.60 10.03
C PRO A 94 -2.68 -9.24 9.40
N VAL A 95 -2.50 -8.20 10.22
CA VAL A 95 -2.14 -6.86 9.75
C VAL A 95 -0.67 -6.85 9.32
N LEU A 96 0.24 -7.41 10.13
CA LEU A 96 1.65 -7.53 9.76
C LEU A 96 1.83 -8.34 8.46
N ASN A 97 1.12 -9.46 8.33
CA ASN A 97 1.14 -10.26 7.11
C ASN A 97 0.64 -9.46 5.90
N SER A 98 -0.37 -8.61 6.06
CA SER A 98 -0.88 -7.79 4.95
C SER A 98 0.16 -6.75 4.49
N PHE A 99 0.92 -6.16 5.43
CA PHE A 99 2.06 -5.29 5.09
C PHE A 99 3.20 -6.05 4.42
N LEU A 100 3.58 -7.23 4.90
CA LEU A 100 4.64 -8.01 4.26
C LEU A 100 4.22 -8.49 2.87
N ARG A 101 2.95 -8.86 2.71
CA ARG A 101 2.38 -9.29 1.43
C ARG A 101 2.30 -8.14 0.42
N SER A 102 2.06 -6.91 0.86
CA SER A 102 1.96 -5.76 -0.05
C SER A 102 3.28 -5.39 -0.73
N PHE A 103 4.43 -5.86 -0.22
CA PHE A 103 5.75 -5.51 -0.77
C PHE A 103 5.90 -5.93 -2.24
N GLU A 104 5.47 -7.16 -2.59
CA GLU A 104 5.58 -7.67 -3.96
C GLU A 104 4.75 -6.87 -4.98
N PHE A 105 3.73 -6.14 -4.51
CA PHE A 105 2.88 -5.30 -5.37
C PHE A 105 3.48 -3.92 -5.52
N VAL A 106 3.93 -3.33 -4.41
CA VAL A 106 4.55 -2.00 -4.45
C VAL A 106 5.82 -2.01 -5.29
N GLU A 107 6.60 -3.10 -5.31
CA GLU A 107 7.75 -3.25 -6.22
C GLU A 107 7.38 -3.13 -7.71
N LYS A 108 6.17 -3.54 -8.09
CA LYS A 108 5.72 -3.52 -9.49
C LYS A 108 5.46 -2.10 -10.02
N ILE A 109 5.40 -1.09 -9.16
CA ILE A 109 5.21 0.30 -9.58
C ILE A 109 6.35 0.81 -10.48
N VAL A 110 7.47 0.10 -10.51
CA VAL A 110 8.58 0.34 -11.44
C VAL A 110 8.12 0.15 -12.89
N ASP A 111 7.32 -0.88 -13.15
CA ASP A 111 6.93 -1.30 -14.51
C ASP A 111 5.42 -1.15 -14.80
N HIS A 112 4.60 -0.95 -13.78
CA HIS A 112 3.13 -0.84 -13.88
C HIS A 112 2.62 0.55 -13.50
N THR A 113 1.41 0.89 -13.93
CA THR A 113 0.67 2.07 -13.47
C THR A 113 0.23 1.94 -12.01
N GLU A 114 -0.01 3.08 -11.36
CA GLU A 114 -0.57 3.14 -10.00
C GLU A 114 -1.85 2.31 -9.89
N THR A 115 -2.71 2.41 -10.91
CA THR A 115 -4.00 1.71 -10.94
C THR A 115 -3.83 0.21 -11.15
N GLU A 116 -2.94 -0.23 -12.04
CA GLU A 116 -2.64 -1.66 -12.24
C GLU A 116 -2.07 -2.31 -10.97
N VAL A 117 -1.14 -1.64 -10.28
CA VAL A 117 -0.59 -2.13 -8.99
C VAL A 117 -1.69 -2.29 -7.95
N MET A 118 -2.57 -1.29 -7.82
CA MET A 118 -3.66 -1.35 -6.86
C MET A 118 -4.69 -2.41 -7.23
N GLU A 119 -5.03 -2.53 -8.51
CA GLU A 119 -6.00 -3.51 -8.98
C GLU A 119 -5.52 -4.95 -8.75
N GLU A 120 -4.25 -5.23 -9.07
CA GLU A 120 -3.67 -6.56 -8.83
C GLU A 120 -3.69 -6.90 -7.34
N TYR A 121 -3.30 -5.95 -6.48
CA TYR A 121 -3.36 -6.12 -5.03
C TYR A 121 -4.79 -6.44 -4.57
N LEU A 122 -5.78 -5.67 -5.01
CA LEU A 122 -7.19 -5.88 -4.65
C LEU A 122 -7.70 -7.28 -5.04
N LYS A 123 -7.37 -7.74 -6.26
CA LYS A 123 -7.75 -9.07 -6.75
C LYS A 123 -7.12 -10.18 -5.90
N VAL A 124 -5.84 -10.06 -5.57
CA VAL A 124 -5.16 -11.06 -4.72
C VAL A 124 -5.73 -11.06 -3.30
N ARG A 125 -5.96 -9.90 -2.68
CA ARG A 125 -6.56 -9.82 -1.34
C ARG A 125 -7.96 -10.41 -1.28
N TRP A 126 -8.74 -10.27 -2.36
CA TRP A 126 -10.04 -10.93 -2.47
C TRP A 126 -9.92 -12.46 -2.46
N VAL A 127 -9.01 -13.01 -3.27
CA VAL A 127 -8.80 -14.46 -3.40
C VAL A 127 -8.22 -15.07 -2.13
N GLU A 128 -7.30 -14.38 -1.47
CA GLU A 128 -6.63 -14.83 -0.24
C GLU A 128 -7.50 -14.65 1.02
N HIS A 129 -8.65 -13.97 0.93
CA HIS A 129 -9.49 -13.72 2.09
C HIS A 129 -10.11 -15.02 2.63
N ILE A 130 -10.11 -15.15 3.96
CA ILE A 130 -10.70 -16.29 4.67
C ILE A 130 -11.73 -15.73 5.67
N PRO A 131 -13.00 -16.17 5.60
CA PRO A 131 -13.56 -17.14 4.64
C PRO A 131 -13.63 -16.59 3.21
N SER A 132 -13.60 -17.46 2.20
CA SER A 132 -13.66 -17.02 0.80
C SER A 132 -14.98 -16.27 0.52
N PRO A 133 -14.93 -15.04 -0.03
CA PRO A 133 -16.12 -14.27 -0.39
C PRO A 133 -16.74 -14.70 -1.74
N GLY A 134 -16.14 -15.69 -2.44
CA GLY A 134 -16.57 -16.14 -3.77
C GLY A 134 -15.66 -15.63 -4.90
N PRO A 135 -16.11 -15.70 -6.17
CA PRO A 135 -15.31 -15.24 -7.31
C PRO A 135 -15.02 -13.74 -7.21
N VAL A 136 -13.91 -13.31 -7.82
CA VAL A 136 -13.56 -11.88 -7.92
C VAL A 136 -14.73 -11.14 -8.57
N PRO A 137 -15.23 -10.05 -7.96
CA PRO A 137 -16.39 -9.35 -8.45
C PRO A 137 -16.06 -8.66 -9.79
N THR A 138 -17.09 -8.49 -10.61
CA THR A 138 -17.03 -7.79 -11.90
C THR A 138 -18.11 -6.72 -11.98
N GLY A 139 -17.95 -5.76 -12.89
CA GLY A 139 -18.87 -4.64 -13.09
C GLY A 139 -18.59 -3.45 -12.16
N ASP A 140 -19.49 -2.47 -12.19
CA ASP A 140 -19.25 -1.12 -11.67
C ASP A 140 -18.97 -1.06 -10.16
N SER A 141 -19.45 -2.04 -9.39
CA SER A 141 -19.21 -2.12 -7.94
C SER A 141 -18.01 -2.98 -7.53
N ALA A 142 -17.30 -3.59 -8.49
CA ALA A 142 -16.23 -4.55 -8.21
C ALA A 142 -15.11 -3.95 -7.36
N VAL A 143 -14.63 -2.75 -7.75
CA VAL A 143 -13.56 -2.04 -7.03
C VAL A 143 -14.00 -1.69 -5.62
N ALA A 144 -15.23 -1.17 -5.44
CA ALA A 144 -15.77 -0.84 -4.13
C ALA A 144 -15.80 -2.07 -3.21
N ARG A 145 -16.30 -3.20 -3.70
CA ARG A 145 -16.34 -4.46 -2.94
C ARG A 145 -14.95 -4.93 -2.54
N MET A 146 -13.98 -4.94 -3.45
CA MET A 146 -12.61 -5.35 -3.12
C MET A 146 -11.93 -4.40 -2.13
N ARG A 147 -12.15 -3.09 -2.26
CA ARG A 147 -11.63 -2.09 -1.32
C ARG A 147 -12.27 -2.21 0.06
N LEU A 148 -13.59 -2.35 0.14
CA LEU A 148 -14.32 -2.57 1.40
C LEU A 148 -13.86 -3.84 2.10
N LEU A 149 -13.57 -4.92 1.36
CA LEU A 149 -12.97 -6.14 1.92
C LEU A 149 -11.63 -5.84 2.60
N CYS A 150 -10.75 -5.07 1.95
CA CYS A 150 -9.45 -4.71 2.52
C CYS A 150 -9.59 -3.84 3.77
N MET A 151 -10.50 -2.85 3.76
CA MET A 151 -10.75 -1.97 4.90
C MET A 151 -11.37 -2.70 6.09
N ALA A 152 -12.36 -3.55 5.83
CA ALA A 152 -13.13 -4.26 6.85
C ALA A 152 -12.37 -5.43 7.48
N GLN A 153 -11.33 -5.94 6.80
CA GLN A 153 -10.50 -7.05 7.27
C GLN A 153 -11.35 -8.24 7.72
N MET A 154 -11.26 -8.67 8.99
CA MET A 154 -12.03 -9.80 9.52
C MET A 154 -13.55 -9.59 9.52
N ASN A 155 -14.02 -8.34 9.40
CA ASN A 155 -15.45 -7.99 9.34
C ASN A 155 -15.96 -7.89 7.89
N ALA A 156 -15.14 -8.21 6.88
CA ALA A 156 -15.52 -8.10 5.48
C ALA A 156 -16.85 -8.78 5.13
N PRO A 157 -17.20 -9.99 5.63
CA PRO A 157 -18.49 -10.60 5.30
C PRO A 157 -19.70 -9.77 5.72
N LEU A 158 -19.63 -9.08 6.87
CA LEU A 158 -20.70 -8.21 7.35
C LEU A 158 -20.78 -6.94 6.52
N VAL A 159 -19.64 -6.28 6.28
CA VAL A 159 -19.58 -5.03 5.51
C VAL A 159 -20.02 -5.25 4.06
N LEU A 160 -19.61 -6.35 3.43
CA LEU A 160 -20.04 -6.69 2.07
C LEU A 160 -21.54 -7.00 2.01
N LYS A 161 -22.10 -7.68 3.01
CA LYS A 161 -23.55 -7.89 3.10
C LYS A 161 -24.30 -6.57 3.24
N ASP A 162 -23.82 -5.67 4.09
CA ASP A 162 -24.46 -4.37 4.32
C ASP A 162 -24.35 -3.48 3.07
N PHE A 163 -23.24 -3.55 2.33
CA PHE A 163 -23.08 -2.89 1.03
C PHE A 163 -24.13 -3.38 0.01
N GLU A 164 -24.42 -4.67 -0.04
CA GLU A 164 -25.47 -5.22 -0.92
C GLU A 164 -26.89 -4.81 -0.49
N ALA A 165 -27.08 -4.52 0.80
CA ALA A 165 -28.36 -4.09 1.37
C ALA A 165 -28.62 -2.57 1.19
N LEU A 166 -27.64 -1.80 0.71
CA LEU A 166 -27.82 -0.39 0.38
C LEU A 166 -28.87 -0.20 -0.73
N SER A 167 -29.45 1.01 -0.77
CA SER A 167 -30.25 1.43 -1.92
C SER A 167 -29.39 1.41 -3.18
N GLU A 168 -30.03 1.25 -4.35
CA GLU A 168 -29.30 1.28 -5.63
C GLU A 168 -28.56 2.60 -5.84
N GLU A 169 -29.17 3.71 -5.44
CA GLU A 169 -28.59 5.05 -5.51
C GLU A 169 -27.32 5.17 -4.65
N ASP A 170 -27.39 4.79 -3.36
CA ASP A 170 -26.25 4.87 -2.45
C ASP A 170 -25.12 3.93 -2.89
N ARG A 171 -25.47 2.72 -3.34
CA ARG A 171 -24.49 1.74 -3.83
C ARG A 171 -23.79 2.25 -5.08
N LEU A 172 -24.50 2.93 -5.98
CA LEU A 172 -23.92 3.52 -7.18
C LEU A 172 -22.95 4.65 -6.81
N VAL A 173 -23.36 5.58 -5.93
CA VAL A 173 -22.50 6.68 -5.47
C VAL A 173 -21.21 6.12 -4.86
N LEU A 174 -21.32 5.17 -3.93
CA LEU A 174 -20.17 4.57 -3.29
C LEU A 174 -19.28 3.81 -4.29
N SER A 175 -19.88 3.13 -5.27
CA SER A 175 -19.13 2.43 -6.33
C SER A 175 -18.32 3.41 -7.19
N VAL A 176 -18.90 4.55 -7.55
CA VAL A 176 -18.22 5.61 -8.30
C VAL A 176 -17.10 6.23 -7.46
N GLU A 177 -17.38 6.65 -6.23
CA GLU A 177 -16.38 7.29 -5.38
C GLU A 177 -15.19 6.36 -5.08
N MET A 178 -15.46 5.09 -4.80
CA MET A 178 -14.41 4.11 -4.52
C MET A 178 -13.64 3.66 -5.76
N SER A 179 -14.13 3.91 -6.98
CA SER A 179 -13.41 3.61 -8.22
C SER A 179 -12.57 4.77 -8.74
N LEU A 180 -12.65 5.95 -8.11
CA LEU A 180 -11.80 7.08 -8.47
C LEU A 180 -10.32 6.76 -8.26
N THR A 181 -9.52 6.93 -9.32
CA THR A 181 -8.10 6.56 -9.30
C THR A 181 -7.20 7.66 -8.74
N GLY A 182 -7.59 8.93 -8.87
CA GLY A 182 -6.72 10.08 -8.61
C GLY A 182 -5.55 10.19 -9.60
N CYS A 183 -5.53 9.39 -10.66
CA CYS A 183 -4.50 9.34 -11.68
C CYS A 183 -5.07 9.81 -13.03
N VAL A 184 -4.42 10.79 -13.67
CA VAL A 184 -4.89 11.31 -14.97
C VAL A 184 -4.79 10.21 -16.03
N GLY A 185 -5.91 9.90 -16.68
CA GLY A 185 -5.98 8.94 -17.79
C GLY A 185 -5.87 7.47 -17.37
N GLN A 186 -5.95 7.14 -16.08
CA GLN A 186 -6.00 5.76 -15.61
C GLN A 186 -7.38 5.40 -15.08
N SER A 187 -7.81 4.17 -15.33
CA SER A 187 -9.05 3.56 -14.83
C SER A 187 -8.78 2.10 -14.44
N PHE A 188 -9.61 1.58 -13.53
CA PHE A 188 -9.63 0.14 -13.26
C PHE A 188 -10.19 -0.62 -14.48
N SER A 189 -9.78 -1.89 -14.65
CA SER A 189 -10.25 -2.75 -15.75
C SER A 189 -11.65 -3.33 -15.55
#